data_AF-A0A5Q4EG20-F1
#
_entry.id   AF-A0A5Q4EG20-F1
#
_cell.length_a   1.000
_cell.length_b   1.000
_cell.length_c   1.000
_cell.angle_alpha   90.00
_cell.angle_beta   90.00
_cell.angle_gamma   90.00
#
_symmetry.space_group_name_H-M   'P 1'
#
loop_
_entity.id
_entity.type
_entity.pdbx_description
1 polymer ?
#
loop_
_entity_poly.entity_id
_entity_poly.type
_entity_poly.pdbx_seq_one_letter_code
_entity_poly.pdbx_strand_id
1 'polypeptide(L)'
;MQSKNSVVVNMRFFLISRFSPILLLLILSLCGELRGEGKEILLINGSQVYSFSRDEFNVSKTLLNDENMVHYLVDQYPVFQHTRGLKNFVESLIEYPEEAIDNHVEGVVLVNFIVEKDGTISNPRFIRTLGYGCEEEVLRVIDRFPVATPGKISEQPVRVGITLPIRFKLQYN
;
A
#
# COMPACT_ATOMS: atom_id res chain seq x y z
N MET A 1 0.95 -2.14 16.19
CA MET A 1 1.36 -0.74 16.46
C MET A 1 2.33 -0.26 15.39
N GLN A 2 2.00 0.90 14.79
CA GLN A 2 2.82 1.75 13.92
C GLN A 2 3.03 1.35 12.45
N SER A 3 2.11 1.85 11.61
CA SER A 3 2.36 2.85 10.54
C SER A 3 3.61 2.65 9.68
N LYS A 4 3.39 2.29 8.40
CA LYS A 4 4.40 2.40 7.34
C LYS A 4 4.00 3.54 6.39
N ASN A 5 4.46 4.74 6.73
CA ASN A 5 4.68 5.81 5.77
C ASN A 5 5.89 5.42 4.92
N SER A 6 5.80 5.40 3.59
CA SER A 6 6.95 5.16 2.71
C SER A 6 7.14 6.37 1.81
N VAL A 7 8.35 6.91 1.75
CA VAL A 7 8.68 8.06 0.90
C VAL A 7 9.28 7.54 -0.41
N VAL A 8 8.69 7.93 -1.53
CA VAL A 8 9.16 7.58 -2.89
C VAL A 8 9.86 8.81 -3.47
N VAL A 9 11.18 8.71 -3.71
CA VAL A 9 11.97 9.81 -4.30
C VAL A 9 12.30 9.45 -5.76
N ASN A 10 11.75 10.22 -6.70
CA ASN A 10 11.99 10.02 -8.12
C ASN A 10 13.17 10.88 -8.59
N MET A 11 14.37 10.32 -8.48
CA MET A 11 15.59 11.01 -8.87
C MET A 11 15.92 10.66 -10.32
N ARG A 12 15.79 11.64 -11.22
CA ARG A 12 16.11 11.46 -12.65
C ARG A 12 17.48 10.81 -12.82
N PHE A 13 17.48 9.73 -13.61
CA PHE A 13 18.48 8.73 -14.04
C PHE A 13 20.00 9.06 -14.01
N PHE A 14 20.41 10.32 -13.85
CA PHE A 14 21.79 10.75 -14.04
C PHE A 14 22.69 10.54 -12.81
N LEU A 15 22.15 10.62 -11.59
CA LEU A 15 22.95 10.58 -10.36
C LEU A 15 23.19 9.16 -9.81
N ILE A 16 22.34 8.18 -10.17
CA ILE A 16 22.41 6.82 -9.60
C ILE A 16 23.45 5.94 -10.32
N SER A 17 23.82 6.25 -11.56
CA SER A 17 24.77 5.44 -12.35
C SER A 17 26.24 5.71 -12.03
N ARG A 18 26.57 6.82 -11.36
CA ARG A 18 27.94 7.27 -11.12
C ARG A 18 28.39 7.14 -9.66
N PHE A 19 27.45 6.98 -8.74
CA PHE A 19 27.75 6.93 -7.30
C PHE A 19 27.20 5.65 -6.69
N SER A 20 27.99 5.04 -5.80
CA SER A 20 27.56 3.89 -5.00
C SER A 20 26.26 4.24 -4.24
N PRO A 21 25.30 3.32 -4.08
CA PRO A 21 24.04 3.57 -3.35
C PRO A 21 24.25 4.15 -1.95
N ILE A 22 25.35 3.77 -1.30
CA ILE A 22 25.75 4.27 0.03
C ILE A 22 26.10 5.76 -0.01
N LEU A 23 26.80 6.20 -1.06
CA LEU A 23 27.18 7.59 -1.25
C LEU A 23 25.95 8.45 -1.58
N LEU A 24 25.00 7.90 -2.32
CA LEU A 24 23.74 8.59 -2.63
C LEU A 24 22.87 8.79 -1.38
N LEU A 25 22.79 7.79 -0.50
CA LEU A 25 22.10 7.90 0.79
C LEU A 25 22.75 8.95 1.70
N LEU A 26 24.10 9.00 1.73
CA LEU A 26 24.85 10.04 2.44
C LEU A 26 24.52 11.44 1.90
N ILE A 27 24.47 11.60 0.58
CA ILE A 27 24.12 12.88 -0.07
C ILE A 27 22.67 13.29 0.27
N LEU A 28 21.71 12.37 0.19
CA LEU A 28 20.31 12.66 0.56
C LEU A 28 20.15 13.00 2.05
N SER A 29 20.94 12.38 2.92
CA SER A 29 20.98 12.71 4.35
C SER A 29 21.63 14.07 4.62
N LEU A 30 22.62 14.48 3.84
CA LEU A 30 23.31 15.77 3.95
C LEU A 30 22.52 16.92 3.29
N CYS A 31 21.73 16.63 2.25
CA CYS A 31 20.86 17.61 1.57
C CYS A 31 19.59 17.96 2.36
N GLY A 32 19.36 17.37 3.54
CA GLY A 32 18.24 17.75 4.41
C GLY A 32 16.86 17.32 3.92
N GLU A 33 16.77 16.45 2.92
CA GLU A 33 15.51 16.08 2.26
C GLU A 33 15.21 14.58 2.45
N LEU A 34 15.11 14.17 3.71
CA LEU A 34 14.41 12.94 4.13
C LEU A 34 13.46 13.29 5.28
N ARG A 35 12.50 14.18 5.00
CA ARG A 35 11.43 14.51 5.94
C ARG A 35 10.23 13.61 5.67
N GLY A 36 10.22 12.45 6.33
CA GLY A 36 9.10 11.52 6.35
C GLY A 36 9.25 10.52 7.50
N GLU A 37 8.16 10.27 8.22
CA GLU A 37 8.09 9.36 9.38
C GLU A 37 8.00 7.88 8.96
N GLY A 38 8.76 7.49 7.94
CA GLY A 38 8.73 6.16 7.37
C GLY A 38 9.84 5.26 7.87
N LYS A 39 9.51 4.00 8.20
CA LYS A 39 10.49 2.98 8.59
C LYS A 39 11.29 2.41 7.42
N GLU A 40 10.77 2.54 6.19
CA GLU A 40 11.36 1.98 4.97
C GLU A 40 11.43 3.02 3.84
N ILE A 41 12.59 3.10 3.19
CA ILE A 41 12.82 3.91 1.98
C ILE A 41 12.96 2.94 0.80
N LEU A 42 12.24 3.21 -0.29
CA LEU A 42 12.34 2.45 -1.53
C LEU A 42 13.02 3.30 -2.61
N LEU A 43 14.16 2.85 -3.13
CA LEU A 43 14.83 3.45 -4.29
C LEU A 43 14.58 2.57 -5.52
N ILE A 44 14.13 3.18 -6.61
CA ILE A 44 13.86 2.48 -7.87
C ILE A 44 14.86 2.98 -8.91
N ASN A 45 15.65 2.06 -9.47
CA ASN A 45 16.54 2.32 -10.59
C ASN A 45 16.22 1.35 -11.74
N GLY A 46 15.34 1.79 -12.64
CA GLY A 46 14.81 0.94 -13.71
C GLY A 46 14.19 -0.33 -13.14
N SER A 47 14.82 -1.47 -13.44
CA SER A 47 14.44 -2.83 -13.03
C SER A 47 14.93 -3.25 -11.63
N GLN A 48 15.38 -2.32 -10.79
CA GLN A 48 15.95 -2.67 -9.49
C GLN A 48 15.28 -1.83 -8.42
N VAL A 49 14.67 -2.52 -7.45
CA VAL A 49 14.11 -1.91 -6.26
C VAL A 49 15.04 -2.21 -5.09
N TYR A 50 15.46 -1.16 -4.41
CA TYR A 50 16.26 -1.23 -3.19
C TYR A 50 15.39 -0.80 -2.03
N SER A 51 15.22 -1.66 -1.04
CA SER A 51 14.57 -1.30 0.22
C SER A 51 15.62 -1.05 1.31
N PHE A 52 15.41 0.01 2.08
CA PHE A 52 16.26 0.40 3.20
C PHE A 52 15.39 0.54 4.44
N SER A 53 15.55 -0.38 5.40
CA SER A 53 14.99 -0.23 6.74
C SER A 53 15.87 0.72 7.54
N ARG A 54 15.26 1.67 8.25
CA ARG A 54 16.00 2.60 9.13
C ARG A 54 16.43 1.94 10.44
N ASP A 55 15.73 0.88 10.85
CA ASP A 55 15.90 0.21 12.14
C ASP A 55 17.01 -0.86 12.11
N GLU A 56 17.35 -1.39 10.93
CA GLU A 56 18.44 -2.33 10.70
C GLU A 56 19.15 -1.96 9.40
N PHE A 57 20.47 -1.75 9.40
CA PHE A 57 21.25 -1.46 8.20
C PHE A 57 21.35 -2.71 7.30
N ASN A 58 20.24 -3.10 6.70
CA ASN A 58 20.10 -4.21 5.78
C ASN A 58 19.59 -3.66 4.44
N VAL A 59 20.45 -3.73 3.42
CA VAL A 59 20.14 -3.33 2.05
C VAL A 59 19.76 -4.58 1.28
N SER A 60 18.48 -4.71 0.91
CA SER A 60 18.02 -5.82 0.07
C SER A 60 17.91 -5.37 -1.38
N LYS A 61 18.61 -6.06 -2.27
CA LYS A 61 18.53 -5.86 -3.73
C LYS A 61 17.61 -6.93 -4.31
N THR A 62 16.45 -6.55 -4.81
CA THR A 62 15.53 -7.48 -5.49
C THR A 62 15.69 -7.34 -7.00
N LEU A 63 15.94 -8.46 -7.69
CA LEU A 63 16.00 -8.53 -9.16
C LEU A 63 14.59 -8.78 -9.73
N LEU A 64 14.25 -8.14 -10.86
CA LEU A 64 12.92 -8.11 -11.50
C LEU A 64 12.25 -9.45 -11.84
N ASN A 65 12.88 -10.60 -11.62
CA ASN A 65 12.35 -11.92 -11.96
C ASN A 65 11.88 -12.73 -10.74
N ASP A 66 11.52 -12.04 -9.66
CA ASP A 66 10.84 -12.69 -8.56
C ASP A 66 9.34 -12.73 -8.88
N GLU A 67 8.79 -13.91 -9.18
CA GLU A 67 7.35 -14.07 -9.44
C GLU A 67 6.47 -13.59 -8.26
N ASN A 68 7.08 -13.44 -7.09
CA ASN A 68 6.51 -12.93 -5.86
C ASN A 68 6.61 -11.42 -5.69
N MET A 69 7.19 -10.69 -6.65
CA MET A 69 7.27 -9.23 -6.59
C MET A 69 5.87 -8.61 -6.63
N VAL A 70 5.61 -7.75 -5.64
CA VAL A 70 4.39 -6.95 -5.57
C VAL A 70 4.66 -5.59 -6.21
N HIS A 71 3.88 -5.26 -7.23
CA HIS A 71 3.99 -4.00 -7.96
C HIS A 71 2.99 -2.98 -7.39
N TYR A 72 3.43 -1.72 -7.27
CA TYR A 72 2.56 -0.59 -6.89
C TYR A 72 2.31 0.37 -8.05
N LEU A 73 3.09 0.25 -9.11
CA LEU A 73 2.95 0.99 -10.36
C LEU A 73 2.83 -0.03 -11.48
N VAL A 74 1.73 0.06 -12.22
CA VAL A 74 1.36 -0.85 -13.30
C VAL A 74 0.78 -0.08 -14.46
N ASP A 75 0.79 -0.68 -15.65
CA ASP A 75 0.19 -0.09 -16.85
C ASP A 75 -1.34 -0.13 -16.76
N GLN A 76 -1.87 -1.23 -16.19
CA GLN A 76 -3.30 -1.42 -15.94
C GLN A 76 -3.51 -1.87 -14.49
N TYR A 77 -4.31 -1.13 -13.73
CA TYR A 77 -4.64 -1.48 -12.34
C TYR A 77 -5.75 -2.52 -12.27
N PRO A 78 -5.81 -3.31 -11.19
CA PRO A 78 -6.94 -4.21 -10.95
C PRO A 78 -8.28 -3.48 -10.92
N VAL A 79 -9.30 -4.10 -11.51
CA VAL A 79 -10.67 -3.59 -11.53
C VAL A 79 -11.58 -4.56 -10.81
N PHE A 80 -12.21 -4.11 -9.74
CA PHE A 80 -13.21 -4.88 -9.01
C PHE A 80 -14.53 -4.82 -9.76
N GLN A 81 -15.08 -5.99 -10.11
CA GLN A 81 -16.34 -6.09 -10.84
C GLN A 81 -17.51 -5.70 -9.94
N HIS A 82 -17.75 -4.41 -9.81
CA HIS A 82 -18.95 -3.88 -9.18
C HIS A 82 -19.54 -2.77 -10.06
N THR A 83 -20.85 -2.82 -10.27
CA THR A 83 -21.58 -1.93 -11.18
C THR A 83 -21.39 -0.45 -10.86
N ARG A 84 -21.05 -0.12 -9.61
CA ARG A 84 -20.83 1.25 -9.13
C ARG A 84 -19.40 1.54 -8.66
N GLY A 85 -18.46 0.62 -8.89
CA GLY A 85 -17.06 0.75 -8.46
C GLY A 85 -16.80 0.37 -7.00
N LEU A 86 -15.52 0.16 -6.68
CA LEU A 86 -15.07 -0.39 -5.39
C LEU A 86 -15.49 0.44 -4.17
N LYS A 87 -15.39 1.77 -4.28
CA LYS A 87 -15.76 2.67 -3.18
C LYS A 87 -17.23 2.50 -2.77
N ASN A 88 -18.14 2.52 -3.75
CA ASN A 88 -19.57 2.39 -3.50
C ASN A 88 -19.92 0.97 -2.99
N PHE A 89 -19.21 -0.05 -3.45
CA PHE A 89 -19.36 -1.42 -2.93
C PHE A 89 -19.05 -1.49 -1.44
N VAL A 90 -17.90 -0.94 -1.04
CA VAL A 90 -17.46 -0.89 0.36
C VAL A 90 -18.45 -0.09 1.19
N GLU A 91 -18.87 1.09 0.74
CA GLU A 91 -19.87 1.91 1.43
C GLU A 91 -21.23 1.21 1.58
N SER A 92 -21.60 0.33 0.64
CA SER A 92 -22.85 -0.44 0.73
C SER A 92 -22.80 -1.64 1.67
N LEU A 93 -21.60 -2.12 2.00
CA LEU A 93 -21.40 -3.28 2.87
C LEU A 93 -20.96 -2.90 4.27
N ILE A 94 -20.31 -1.76 4.46
CA ILE A 94 -19.73 -1.37 5.74
C ILE A 94 -20.81 -1.19 6.80
N GLU A 95 -20.67 -1.89 7.91
CA GLU A 95 -21.52 -1.81 9.10
C GLU A 95 -20.73 -1.13 10.22
N TYR A 96 -21.29 -0.10 10.84
CA TYR A 96 -20.57 0.61 11.91
C TYR A 96 -20.59 -0.23 13.19
N PRO A 97 -19.43 -0.61 13.77
CA PRO A 97 -19.40 -1.39 15.00
C PRO A 97 -20.07 -0.64 16.15
N GLU A 98 -20.89 -1.32 16.97
CA GLU A 98 -21.59 -0.73 18.12
C GLU A 98 -20.60 -0.04 19.08
N GLU A 99 -19.47 -0.69 19.36
CA GLU A 99 -18.43 -0.14 20.23
C GLU A 99 -17.86 1.18 19.70
N ALA A 100 -17.69 1.31 18.38
CA ALA A 100 -17.22 2.53 17.76
C ALA A 100 -18.29 3.64 17.77
N ILE A 101 -19.58 3.29 17.72
CA ILE A 101 -20.70 4.24 17.88
C ILE A 101 -20.73 4.77 19.31
N ASP A 102 -20.73 3.89 20.31
CA ASP A 102 -20.83 4.25 21.73
C ASP A 102 -19.66 5.16 22.16
N ASN A 103 -18.47 4.90 21.63
CA ASN A 103 -17.27 5.68 21.90
C ASN A 103 -17.08 6.87 20.95
N HIS A 104 -18.04 7.19 20.08
CA HIS A 104 -18.00 8.31 19.15
C HIS A 104 -16.74 8.32 18.27
N VAL A 105 -16.27 7.14 17.86
CA VAL A 105 -15.01 6.93 17.15
C VAL A 105 -15.23 7.18 15.68
N GLU A 106 -14.63 8.24 15.12
CA GLU A 106 -14.67 8.55 13.69
C GLU A 106 -13.27 8.59 13.08
N GLY A 107 -13.17 8.36 11.77
CA GLY A 107 -11.89 8.51 11.07
C GLY A 107 -11.77 7.70 9.80
N VAL A 108 -10.53 7.32 9.49
CA VAL A 108 -10.21 6.53 8.29
C VAL A 108 -9.32 5.37 8.69
N VAL A 109 -9.78 4.16 8.39
CA VAL A 109 -8.97 2.94 8.39
C VAL A 109 -8.28 2.85 7.03
N LEU A 110 -6.96 2.63 7.03
CA LEU A 110 -6.19 2.40 5.81
C LEU A 110 -5.74 0.95 5.78
N VAL A 111 -6.23 0.21 4.80
CA VAL A 111 -5.87 -1.19 4.60
C VAL A 111 -5.13 -1.36 3.27
N ASN A 112 -4.00 -2.06 3.32
CA ASN A 112 -3.25 -2.50 2.15
C ASN A 112 -3.46 -4.00 1.96
N PHE A 113 -3.71 -4.42 0.72
CA PHE A 113 -3.81 -5.83 0.37
C PHE A 113 -3.20 -6.05 -1.01
N ILE A 114 -2.99 -7.32 -1.37
CA ILE A 114 -2.42 -7.70 -2.66
C ILE A 114 -3.55 -8.28 -3.51
N VAL A 115 -3.68 -7.78 -4.74
CA VAL A 115 -4.44 -8.47 -5.78
C VAL A 115 -3.48 -9.38 -6.52
N GLU A 116 -3.77 -10.67 -6.50
CA GLU A 116 -2.98 -11.72 -7.14
C GLU A 116 -3.21 -11.76 -8.66
N LYS A 117 -2.38 -12.54 -9.36
CA LYS A 117 -2.43 -12.67 -10.83
C LYS A 117 -3.75 -13.30 -11.32
N ASP A 118 -4.45 -14.01 -10.45
CA ASP A 118 -5.77 -14.61 -10.71
C ASP A 118 -6.94 -13.68 -10.30
N GLY A 119 -6.62 -12.50 -9.74
CA GLY A 119 -7.62 -11.55 -9.27
C GLY A 119 -8.10 -11.75 -7.84
N THR A 120 -7.62 -12.79 -7.15
CA THR A 120 -7.92 -13.00 -5.72
C THR A 120 -7.18 -11.98 -4.86
N ILE A 121 -7.65 -11.81 -3.62
CA ILE A 121 -7.05 -10.88 -2.66
C ILE A 121 -6.30 -11.68 -1.61
N SER A 122 -5.11 -11.21 -1.26
CA SER A 122 -4.29 -11.81 -0.21
C SER A 122 -3.63 -10.75 0.68
N ASN A 123 -3.13 -11.21 1.82
CA ASN A 123 -2.28 -10.46 2.75
C ASN A 123 -2.81 -9.06 3.14
N PRO A 124 -4.04 -8.95 3.68
CA PRO A 124 -4.53 -7.68 4.20
C PRO A 124 -3.65 -7.22 5.37
N ARG A 125 -3.24 -5.96 5.34
CA ARG A 125 -2.40 -5.30 6.35
C ARG A 125 -2.92 -3.90 6.62
N PHE A 126 -3.19 -3.61 7.89
CA PHE A 126 -3.60 -2.28 8.31
C PHE A 126 -2.39 -1.34 8.41
N ILE A 127 -2.42 -0.26 7.64
CA ILE A 127 -1.45 0.85 7.73
C ILE A 127 -1.90 1.82 8.81
N ARG A 128 -3.20 2.10 8.88
CA ARG A 128 -3.84 2.96 9.88
C ARG A 128 -5.08 2.30 10.43
N THR A 129 -5.18 2.31 11.74
CA THR A 129 -6.22 1.67 12.55
C THR A 129 -7.01 2.73 13.32
N LEU A 130 -8.27 2.42 13.66
CA LEU A 130 -9.11 3.20 14.57
C LEU A 130 -9.39 2.44 15.88
N GLY A 131 -9.37 1.10 15.86
CA GLY A 131 -9.82 0.25 16.95
C GLY A 131 -11.35 0.12 17.01
N TYR A 132 -11.85 -0.39 18.13
CA TYR A 132 -13.29 -0.48 18.45
C TYR A 132 -14.11 -1.29 17.44
N GLY A 133 -13.53 -2.37 16.90
CA GLY A 133 -14.19 -3.25 15.93
C GLY A 133 -14.09 -2.80 14.47
N CYS A 134 -13.49 -1.63 14.19
CA CYS A 134 -13.44 -1.09 12.83
C CYS A 134 -12.57 -1.96 11.89
N GLU A 135 -11.48 -2.54 12.39
CA GLU A 135 -10.59 -3.39 11.61
C GLU A 135 -11.23 -4.72 11.26
N GLU A 136 -11.89 -5.35 12.24
CA GLU A 136 -12.62 -6.61 12.08
C GLU A 136 -13.71 -6.46 11.02
N GLU A 137 -14.41 -5.33 11.05
CA GLU A 137 -15.42 -4.99 10.06
C GLU A 137 -14.79 -4.81 8.66
N VAL A 138 -13.66 -4.12 8.57
CA VAL A 138 -12.94 -3.96 7.29
C VAL A 138 -12.50 -5.31 6.73
N LEU A 139 -12.02 -6.23 7.57
CA LEU A 139 -11.67 -7.59 7.13
C LEU A 139 -12.90 -8.34 6.59
N ARG A 140 -14.03 -8.28 7.30
CA ARG A 140 -15.31 -8.88 6.84
C ARG A 140 -15.72 -8.36 5.47
N VAL A 141 -15.56 -7.07 5.22
CA VAL A 141 -15.88 -6.45 3.93
C VAL A 141 -14.91 -6.91 2.84
N ILE A 142 -13.60 -6.97 3.11
CA ILE A 142 -12.59 -7.46 2.15
C ILE A 142 -12.85 -8.91 1.75
N ASP A 143 -13.21 -9.77 2.71
CA ASP A 143 -13.51 -11.19 2.45
C ASP A 143 -14.71 -11.38 1.50
N ARG A 144 -15.55 -10.36 1.35
CA ARG A 144 -16.71 -10.35 0.44
C ARG A 144 -16.41 -9.70 -0.90
N PHE A 145 -15.16 -9.30 -1.17
CA PHE A 145 -14.83 -8.68 -2.44
C PHE A 145 -15.01 -9.67 -3.60
N PRO A 146 -15.61 -9.24 -4.72
CA PRO A 146 -15.61 -10.05 -5.92
C PRO A 146 -14.17 -10.18 -6.44
N VAL A 147 -13.91 -11.27 -7.15
CA VAL A 147 -12.64 -11.47 -7.87
C VAL A 147 -12.42 -10.27 -8.79
N ALA A 148 -11.26 -9.65 -8.67
CA ALA A 148 -10.87 -8.50 -9.49
C ALA A 148 -10.31 -8.97 -10.83
N THR A 149 -10.29 -8.10 -11.84
CA THR A 149 -9.35 -8.30 -12.94
C THR A 149 -7.93 -8.09 -12.42
N PRO A 150 -6.95 -8.92 -12.79
CA PRO A 150 -5.58 -8.71 -12.34
C PRO A 150 -4.99 -7.43 -12.94
N GLY A 151 -4.02 -6.85 -12.25
CA GLY A 151 -3.23 -5.75 -12.82
C GLY A 151 -2.24 -6.28 -13.84
N LYS A 152 -1.80 -5.42 -14.76
CA LYS A 152 -0.88 -5.81 -15.83
C LYS A 152 0.28 -4.84 -16.01
N ILE A 153 1.44 -5.41 -16.35
CA ILE A 153 2.59 -4.69 -16.88
C ILE A 153 2.97 -5.36 -18.19
N SER A 154 3.11 -4.58 -19.27
CA SER A 154 3.43 -5.13 -20.60
C SER A 154 2.50 -6.29 -21.00
N GLU A 155 1.20 -6.14 -20.74
CA GLU A 155 0.14 -7.14 -20.93
C GLU A 155 0.23 -8.42 -20.09
N GLN A 156 1.24 -8.58 -19.24
CA GLN A 156 1.36 -9.74 -18.36
C GLN A 156 0.69 -9.48 -17.00
N PRO A 157 -0.10 -10.44 -16.47
CA PRO A 157 -0.71 -10.30 -15.15
C PRO A 157 0.35 -10.33 -14.05
N VAL A 158 0.29 -9.36 -13.14
CA VAL A 158 1.23 -9.18 -12.04
C VAL A 158 0.51 -9.03 -10.70
N ARG A 159 1.22 -9.32 -9.60
CA ARG A 159 0.70 -9.09 -8.24
C ARG A 159 0.72 -7.58 -7.97
N VAL A 160 -0.39 -7.01 -7.55
CA VAL A 160 -0.52 -5.56 -7.34
C VAL A 160 -0.89 -5.24 -5.90
N GLY A 161 -0.11 -4.39 -5.26
CA GLY A 161 -0.44 -3.84 -3.94
C GLY A 161 -1.44 -2.70 -4.07
N ILE A 162 -2.60 -2.82 -3.43
CA ILE A 162 -3.64 -1.78 -3.38
C ILE A 162 -3.79 -1.27 -1.96
N THR A 163 -3.96 0.04 -1.81
CA THR A 163 -4.31 0.67 -0.53
C THR A 163 -5.69 1.30 -0.64
N LEU A 164 -6.60 0.88 0.23
CA LEU A 164 -7.98 1.32 0.25
C LEU A 164 -8.26 2.13 1.53
N PRO A 165 -8.66 3.40 1.41
CA PRO A 165 -9.17 4.16 2.55
C PRO A 165 -10.65 3.88 2.80
N ILE A 166 -10.99 3.48 4.02
CA ILE A 166 -12.36 3.24 4.47
C ILE A 166 -12.69 4.25 5.56
N ARG A 167 -13.70 5.09 5.32
CA ARG A 167 -14.07 6.19 6.20
C ARG A 167 -15.24 5.76 7.09
N PHE A 168 -15.03 5.83 8.40
CA PHE A 168 -16.06 5.73 9.41
C PHE A 168 -16.46 7.14 9.83
N LYS A 169 -17.72 7.49 9.58
CA LYS A 169 -18.29 8.80 9.92
C LYS A 169 -19.70 8.59 10.47
N LEU A 170 -19.95 9.07 11.68
CA LEU A 170 -21.25 9.04 12.31
C LEU A 170 -22.17 10.03 11.58
N GLN A 171 -23.38 9.59 11.27
CA GLN A 171 -24.43 10.47 10.78
C GLN A 171 -25.25 10.91 11.98
N TYR A 172 -25.03 12.15 12.43
CA TYR A 172 -25.94 12.78 13.39
C TYR A 172 -27.21 13.15 12.63
N ASN A 173 -28.36 12.64 13.07
CA ASN A 173 -29.69 13.03 12.61
C ASN A 173 -30.25 14.15 13.47
#